data_AF-K5ZJC0-F1
#
_entry.id   AF-K5ZJC0-F1
#
_cell.length_a   1.000
_cell.length_b   1.000
_cell.length_c   1.000
_cell.angle_alpha   90.00
_cell.angle_beta   90.00
_cell.angle_gamma   90.00
#
_symmetry.space_group_name_H-M   'P 1'
#
loop_
_entity.id
_entity.type
_entity.pdbx_description
1 polymer ?
#
loop_
_entity_poly.entity_id
_entity_poly.type
_entity_poly.pdbx_seq_one_letter_code
_entity_poly.pdbx_strand_id
1 'polypeptide(L)'
;MPARFARLRIAGFKSFADPTTVEILPGLTGVVGPNGCGKSNVIEALRWAMGEANARNMRGNEMEDVIFAGTSGRAARNLAEVTLTLEETLGLAPPPFQES
;
A
#
# COMPACT_ATOMS: atom_id res chain seq x y z
N MET A 1 2.10 -0.41 -24.43
CA MET A 1 0.98 -0.57 -23.48
C MET A 1 1.28 0.34 -22.29
N PRO A 2 0.29 1.00 -21.67
CA PRO A 2 0.56 1.80 -20.49
C PRO A 2 1.03 0.89 -19.35
N ALA A 3 1.90 1.41 -18.46
CA ALA A 3 2.33 0.70 -17.27
C ALA A 3 1.12 0.21 -16.47
N ARG A 4 1.22 -1.00 -15.91
CA ARG A 4 0.14 -1.65 -15.16
C ARG A 4 0.58 -1.88 -13.72
N PHE A 5 -0.33 -1.65 -12.77
CA PHE A 5 -0.15 -2.09 -11.38
C PHE A 5 -0.31 -3.61 -11.31
N ALA A 6 0.73 -4.30 -10.85
CA ALA A 6 0.74 -5.76 -10.79
C ALA A 6 0.55 -6.28 -9.36
N ARG A 7 1.17 -5.62 -8.38
CA ARG A 7 1.18 -6.09 -6.99
C ARG A 7 1.28 -4.94 -6.01
N LEU A 8 0.55 -5.05 -4.91
CA LEU A 8 0.67 -4.18 -3.74
C LEU A 8 1.03 -5.02 -2.52
N ARG A 9 2.24 -4.84 -1.99
CA ARG A 9 2.66 -5.42 -0.71
C ARG A 9 2.47 -4.39 0.40
N ILE A 10 1.84 -4.77 1.50
CA ILE A 10 1.48 -3.90 2.62
C ILE A 10 1.98 -4.55 3.91
N ALA A 11 2.78 -3.85 4.71
CA ALA A 11 3.28 -4.34 5.99
C ALA A 11 3.36 -3.22 7.03
N GLY A 12 2.87 -3.47 8.25
CA GLY A 12 2.88 -2.50 9.34
C GLY A 12 2.04 -1.24 9.08
N PHE A 13 1.23 -1.22 8.02
CA PHE A 13 0.44 -0.07 7.59
C PHE A 13 -0.99 -0.19 8.09
N LYS A 14 -1.42 0.73 8.96
CA LYS A 14 -2.77 0.76 9.54
C LYS A 14 -3.19 -0.61 10.02
N SER A 15 -4.31 -1.17 9.54
CA SER A 15 -4.82 -2.49 9.95
C SER A 15 -3.94 -3.69 9.54
N PHE A 16 -2.90 -3.51 8.72
CA PHE A 16 -2.04 -4.58 8.22
C PHE A 16 -0.84 -4.81 9.13
N ALA A 17 -1.05 -5.47 10.26
CA ALA A 17 0.00 -5.78 11.24
C ALA A 17 1.10 -6.70 10.70
N ASP A 18 0.72 -7.61 9.79
CA ASP A 18 1.61 -8.59 9.15
C ASP A 18 1.65 -8.33 7.63
N PRO A 19 2.78 -8.67 6.96
CA PRO A 19 2.91 -8.50 5.52
C PRO A 19 1.79 -9.20 4.76
N THR A 20 1.11 -8.45 3.88
CA THR A 20 0.03 -8.93 3.03
C THR A 20 0.31 -8.49 1.59
N THR A 21 0.12 -9.41 0.64
CA THR A 21 0.28 -9.14 -0.79
C THR A 21 -1.08 -9.18 -1.47
N VAL A 22 -1.38 -8.13 -2.23
CA VAL A 22 -2.57 -8.03 -3.09
C VAL A 22 -2.10 -8.05 -4.55
N GLU A 23 -2.45 -9.12 -5.28
CA GLU A 23 -2.23 -9.19 -6.73
C GLU A 23 -3.32 -8.37 -7.44
N ILE A 24 -2.92 -7.56 -8.42
CA ILE A 24 -3.81 -6.74 -9.25
C ILE A 24 -3.82 -7.38 -10.64
N LEU A 25 -4.88 -8.14 -10.89
CA LEU A 25 -5.02 -8.89 -12.14
C LEU A 25 -5.57 -7.99 -13.26
N PRO A 26 -5.34 -8.36 -14.54
CA PRO A 26 -5.95 -7.66 -15.67
C PRO A 26 -7.48 -7.59 -15.55
N GLY A 27 -8.05 -6.45 -15.93
CA GLY A 27 -9.49 -6.21 -15.87
C GLY A 27 -9.92 -5.51 -14.57
N LEU A 28 -10.95 -6.04 -13.90
CA LEU A 28 -11.54 -5.45 -12.70
C LEU A 28 -11.18 -6.28 -11.46
N THR A 29 -10.44 -5.68 -10.53
CA THR A 29 -10.14 -6.27 -9.21
C THR A 29 -11.03 -5.63 -8.14
N GLY A 30 -11.85 -6.44 -7.46
CA GLY A 30 -12.72 -5.99 -6.37
C GLY A 30 -12.15 -6.34 -4.99
N VAL A 31 -12.21 -5.39 -4.05
CA VAL A 31 -11.83 -5.59 -2.64
C VAL A 31 -13.08 -5.63 -1.77
N VAL A 32 -13.36 -6.79 -1.15
CA VAL A 32 -14.60 -7.03 -0.39
C VAL A 32 -14.32 -7.55 1.03
N GLY A 33 -15.31 -7.46 1.92
CA GLY A 33 -15.21 -7.89 3.31
C GLY A 33 -16.04 -7.04 4.29
N PRO A 34 -16.14 -7.45 5.58
CA PRO A 34 -16.93 -6.76 6.60
C PRO A 34 -16.51 -5.31 6.84
N ASN A 35 -17.40 -4.50 7.42
CA ASN A 35 -17.04 -3.13 7.83
C ASN A 35 -15.94 -3.16 8.91
N GLY A 36 -14.99 -2.23 8.81
CA GLY A 36 -13.84 -2.17 9.73
C GLY A 36 -12.70 -3.16 9.46
N CYS A 37 -12.82 -4.10 8.50
CA CYS A 37 -11.76 -5.10 8.26
C CYS A 37 -10.52 -4.58 7.51
N GLY A 38 -10.46 -3.28 7.17
CA GLY A 38 -9.30 -2.68 6.51
C GLY A 38 -9.37 -2.56 4.98
N LYS A 39 -10.52 -2.84 4.34
CA LYS A 39 -10.68 -2.72 2.87
C LYS A 39 -10.20 -1.38 2.32
N SER A 40 -10.67 -0.27 2.90
CA SER A 40 -10.29 1.08 2.45
C SER A 40 -8.81 1.37 2.70
N ASN A 41 -8.16 0.67 3.64
CA ASN A 41 -6.73 0.81 3.90
C ASN A 41 -5.88 0.23 2.76
N VAL A 42 -6.42 -0.68 1.93
CA VAL A 42 -5.76 -1.13 0.68
C VAL A 42 -5.62 0.04 -0.30
N ILE A 43 -6.68 0.81 -0.48
CA ILE A 43 -6.69 1.97 -1.39
C ILE A 43 -5.83 3.11 -0.85
N GLU A 44 -5.80 3.30 0.46
CA GLU A 44 -4.89 4.25 1.08
C GLU A 44 -3.43 3.84 0.93
N ALA A 45 -3.10 2.58 1.18
CA ALA A 45 -1.75 2.06 0.97
C ALA A 45 -1.30 2.32 -0.48
N LEU A 46 -2.16 2.08 -1.46
CA LEU A 46 -1.90 2.40 -2.86
C LEU A 46 -1.62 3.90 -3.07
N ARG A 47 -2.45 4.79 -2.54
CA ARG A 47 -2.26 6.25 -2.65
C ARG A 47 -0.95 6.70 -2.00
N TRP A 48 -0.64 6.17 -0.82
CA TRP A 48 0.59 6.47 -0.09
C TRP A 48 1.83 6.03 -0.85
N ALA A 49 1.82 4.81 -1.41
CA ALA A 49 2.90 4.32 -2.26
C ALA A 49 3.09 5.16 -3.54
N MET A 50 2.02 5.82 -4.02
CA MET A 50 2.06 6.74 -5.16
C MET A 50 2.44 8.19 -4.77
N GLY A 51 2.82 8.43 -3.50
CA GLY A 51 3.33 9.73 -3.04
C GLY A 51 2.33 10.64 -2.34
N GLU A 52 1.14 10.14 -1.97
CA GLU A 52 0.24 10.90 -1.10
C GLU A 52 0.89 11.16 0.26
N ALA A 53 1.09 12.44 0.59
CA ALA A 53 1.76 12.90 1.81
C ALA A 53 0.82 13.67 2.76
N ASN A 54 -0.44 13.88 2.39
CA ASN A 54 -1.42 14.54 3.23
C ASN A 54 -2.12 13.54 4.15
N ALA A 55 -1.84 13.63 5.45
CA ALA A 55 -2.44 12.75 6.47
C ALA A 55 -3.98 12.72 6.43
N ARG A 56 -4.64 13.84 6.10
CA ARG A 56 -6.11 13.90 6.01
C ARG A 56 -6.65 13.09 4.84
N ASN A 57 -5.98 13.12 3.69
CA ASN A 57 -6.34 12.28 2.54
C ASN A 57 -6.14 10.79 2.84
N MET A 58 -5.22 10.51 3.76
CA MET A 58 -4.97 9.20 4.34
C MET A 58 -5.90 8.91 5.53
N ARG A 59 -6.97 9.67 5.79
CA ARG A 59 -7.89 9.50 6.93
C ARG A 59 -7.17 9.32 8.28
N GLY A 60 -6.04 10.00 8.45
CA GLY A 60 -5.29 10.15 9.70
C GLY A 60 -5.22 11.61 10.13
N ASN A 61 -4.77 11.86 11.35
CA ASN A 61 -4.48 13.18 11.87
C ASN A 61 -3.04 13.59 11.55
N GLU A 62 -2.11 12.64 11.72
CA GLU A 62 -0.68 12.82 11.50
C GLU A 62 -0.14 11.72 10.58
N MET A 63 1.04 11.94 9.99
CA MET A 63 1.63 10.92 9.12
C MET A 63 2.05 9.66 9.88
N GLU A 64 2.29 9.76 11.18
CA GLU A 64 2.59 8.60 12.04
C GLU A 64 1.39 7.65 12.17
N ASP A 65 0.16 8.14 11.95
CA ASP A 65 -1.07 7.34 12.00
C ASP A 65 -1.15 6.27 10.89
N VAL A 66 -0.24 6.31 9.91
CA VAL A 66 -0.12 5.24 8.91
C VAL A 66 0.50 3.98 9.49
N ILE A 67 1.22 4.08 10.61
CA ILE A 67 1.87 2.95 11.27
C ILE A 67 0.83 2.20 12.11
N PHE A 68 0.89 0.85 12.08
CA PHE A 68 -0.01 0.02 12.88
C PHE A 68 0.17 0.31 14.38
N ALA A 69 -0.87 0.90 14.97
CA ALA A 69 -0.90 1.32 16.37
C ALA A 69 -1.09 0.17 17.38
N GLY A 70 -1.20 -1.09 16.92
CA GLY A 70 -1.45 -2.24 17.79
C GLY A 70 -2.93 -2.51 18.04
N THR A 71 -3.20 -3.66 18.66
CA THR A 71 -4.51 -4.11 19.15
C THR A 71 -4.30 -4.85 20.48
N SER A 72 -5.38 -5.29 21.14
CA SER A 72 -5.28 -6.12 22.35
C SER A 72 -4.47 -7.41 22.15
N GLY A 73 -4.45 -7.97 20.94
CA GLY A 73 -3.75 -9.22 20.61
C GLY A 73 -2.46 -9.07 19.80
N ARG A 74 -2.09 -7.85 19.40
CA ARG A 74 -0.90 -7.60 18.56
C ARG A 74 -0.23 -6.28 18.94
N ALA A 75 1.07 -6.32 19.20
CA ALA A 75 1.85 -5.12 19.51
C ALA A 75 1.89 -4.13 18.32
N ALA A 76 2.03 -2.85 18.62
CA ALA A 76 2.26 -1.81 17.62
C ALA A 76 3.54 -2.09 16.80
N ARG A 77 3.61 -1.56 15.58
CA ARG A 77 4.84 -1.52 14.79
C ARG A 77 5.50 -0.16 14.92
N ASN A 78 6.79 -0.10 14.60
CA ASN A 78 7.57 1.13 14.49
C ASN A 78 7.83 1.55 13.03
N LEU A 79 7.37 0.75 12.07
CA LEU A 79 7.55 0.96 10.64
C LEU A 79 6.30 0.52 9.88
N ALA A 80 5.94 1.30 8.87
CA ALA A 80 5.02 0.91 7.82
C ALA A 80 5.74 0.91 6.48
N GLU A 81 5.47 -0.09 5.66
CA GLU A 81 6.04 -0.24 4.32
C GLU A 81 4.91 -0.62 3.36
N VAL A 82 4.85 0.09 2.23
CA VAL A 82 3.99 -0.28 1.12
C VAL A 82 4.81 -0.27 -0.15
N THR A 83 4.77 -1.37 -0.88
CA THR A 83 5.48 -1.56 -2.14
C THR A 83 4.47 -1.75 -3.26
N LEU A 84 4.47 -0.84 -4.25
CA LEU A 84 3.71 -0.98 -5.49
C LEU A 84 4.64 -1.47 -6.60
N THR A 85 4.36 -2.65 -7.14
CA THR A 85 5.07 -3.18 -8.32
C THR A 85 4.30 -2.79 -9.58
N LEU A 86 5.00 -2.17 -10.52
CA LEU A 86 4.51 -1.89 -11.86
C LEU A 86 5.16 -2.82 -12.88
N GLU A 87 4.38 -3.26 -13.85
CA GLU A 87 4.83 -3.99 -15.02
C GLU A 87 4.68 -3.13 -16.27
N GLU A 88 5.36 -3.52 -17.36
CA GLU A 88 5.27 -2.86 -18.66
C GLU A 88 5.65 -1.36 -18.61
N THR A 89 6.65 -1.03 -17.78
CA THR A 89 7.12 0.35 -17.54
C THR A 89 8.12 0.86 -18.58
N LEU A 90 8.40 0.08 -19.63
CA LEU A 90 9.40 0.42 -20.65
C LEU A 90 9.02 1.75 -21.33
N GLY A 91 9.94 2.72 -21.27
CA GLY A 91 9.73 4.07 -21.82
C GLY A 91 8.83 4.99 -20.98
N LEU A 92 8.33 4.53 -19.82
CA LEU A 92 7.50 5.31 -18.90
C LEU A 92 8.19 5.60 -17.56
N ALA A 93 9.10 4.71 -17.14
CA ALA A 93 9.91 4.89 -15.94
C ALA A 93 11.38 5.15 -16.31
N PRO A 94 12.16 5.79 -15.42
CA PRO A 94 13.61 5.81 -15.53
C PRO A 94 14.17 4.40 -15.73
N PRO A 95 15.29 4.25 -16.44
CA PRO A 95 15.95 2.95 -16.53
C PRO A 95 16.21 2.40 -15.13
N PRO A 96 16.12 1.07 -14.93
CA PRO A 96 16.49 0.45 -13.66
C PRO A 96 17.87 0.93 -13.23
N PHE A 97 18.05 1.13 -11.92
CA PHE A 97 19.36 1.46 -11.38
C PHE A 97 20.37 0.39 -11.82
N GLN A 98 21.38 0.82 -12.57
CA GLN A 98 22.52 -0.02 -12.97
C GLN A 98 23.65 0.28 -12.00
N GLU A 99 23.96 -0.67 -11.13
CA GLU A 99 25.14 -0.59 -10.26
C GLU A 99 26.37 -0.90 -11.13
N SER A 100 27.25 0.08 -11.30
CA SER A 100 28.50 -0.01 -12.09
C SER A 100 29.66 -0.57 -11.29
#